data_AF-A0A2S2PLE0-F1
#
_entry.id   AF-A0A2S2PLE0-F1
#
_cell.length_a   1.000
_cell.length_b   1.000
_cell.length_c   1.000
_cell.angle_alpha   90.00
_cell.angle_beta   90.00
_cell.angle_gamma   90.00
#
_symmetry.space_group_name_H-M   'P 1'
#
loop_
_entity.id
_entity.type
_entity.pdbx_description
1 polymer ?
#
loop_
_entity_poly.entity_id
_entity_poly.type
_entity_poly.pdbx_seq_one_letter_code
_entity_poly.pdbx_strand_id
1 'polypeptide(L)'
;MELVSCPRRFKKLVNESTFKYMTSYNENLSAVSLDKKIIDFCKPIYIGFSVLDISKTLMYDYHYNVMRRHYNDNISLMYTDTDSLVYFIHTDDFYKDLECNPNLLDRMDTSNLPHDHPCFIAERKKVPGLFSDETDGRIMSEFCALRAKSYAYKIEGDDKIKAKGIRAHVVKNHMTFEHHRQCLFGDNDLNVYRQNNSYNT
;
A
#
# COMPACT_ATOMS: atom_id res chain seq x y z
N MET A 1 -5.69 1.06 45.50
CA MET A 1 -4.83 1.36 46.65
C MET A 1 -3.68 0.37 46.62
N GLU A 2 -2.45 0.86 46.59
CA GLU A 2 -1.22 0.05 46.51
C GLU A 2 -0.40 0.28 47.80
N LEU A 3 0.03 -0.78 48.47
CA LEU A 3 0.94 -0.69 49.63
C LEU A 3 2.38 -0.68 49.13
N VAL A 4 3.15 0.30 49.58
CA VAL A 4 4.48 0.59 49.05
C VAL A 4 5.45 0.79 50.20
N SER A 5 6.53 0.02 50.19
CA SER A 5 7.65 0.15 51.14
C SER A 5 8.94 0.65 50.50
N CYS A 6 9.01 0.70 49.17
CA CYS A 6 10.18 1.17 48.44
C CYS A 6 10.08 2.67 48.10
N PRO A 7 11.02 3.52 48.53
CA PRO A 7 11.00 4.96 48.27
C PRO A 7 10.97 5.33 46.77
N ARG A 8 11.64 4.56 45.92
CA ARG A 8 11.66 4.79 44.46
C ARG A 8 10.27 4.55 43.84
N ARG A 9 9.60 3.47 44.24
CA ARG A 9 8.23 3.14 43.77
C ARG A 9 7.22 4.15 44.30
N PHE A 10 7.37 4.56 45.55
CA PHE A 10 6.53 5.58 46.18
C PHE A 10 6.58 6.91 45.41
N LYS A 11 7.79 7.42 45.14
CA LYS A 11 7.98 8.66 44.37
C LYS A 11 7.39 8.58 42.97
N LYS A 12 7.43 7.40 42.34
CA LYS A 12 6.79 7.18 41.04
C LYS A 12 5.27 7.34 41.13
N LEU A 13 4.64 6.69 42.10
CA LEU A 13 3.17 6.69 42.27
C LEU A 13 2.61 8.05 42.68
N VAL A 14 3.35 8.83 43.48
CA VAL A 14 2.95 10.20 43.84
C VAL A 14 3.00 11.15 42.64
N ASN A 15 3.92 10.90 41.71
CA ASN A 15 4.06 11.71 40.50
C ASN A 15 3.11 11.29 39.37
N GLU A 16 2.29 10.25 39.56
CA GLU A 16 1.29 9.87 38.55
C GLU A 16 0.10 10.84 38.59
N SER A 17 -0.43 11.19 37.42
CA SER A 17 -1.58 12.10 37.30
C SER A 17 -2.89 11.54 37.88
N THR A 18 -2.89 10.26 38.24
CA THR A 18 -3.98 9.54 38.89
C THR A 18 -3.85 9.54 40.41
N PHE A 19 -2.82 10.16 41.00
CA PHE A 19 -2.67 10.20 42.45
C PHE A 19 -3.83 10.94 43.13
N LYS A 20 -4.45 10.29 44.13
CA LYS A 20 -5.49 10.92 44.96
C LYS A 20 -4.94 11.35 46.30
N TYR A 21 -4.47 10.38 47.09
CA TYR A 21 -3.98 10.61 48.44
C TYR A 21 -3.12 9.44 48.92
N MET A 22 -2.37 9.66 50.00
CA MET A 22 -1.52 8.67 50.65
C MET A 22 -1.85 8.57 52.15
N THR A 23 -1.77 7.36 52.68
CA THR A 23 -1.81 7.08 54.12
C THR A 23 -0.50 6.41 54.53
N SER A 24 0.28 7.03 55.44
CA SER A 24 1.49 6.43 55.99
C SER A 24 1.17 5.62 57.24
N TYR A 25 1.71 4.40 57.31
CA TYR A 25 1.58 3.52 58.48
C TYR A 25 2.85 3.52 59.35
N ASN A 26 4.03 3.58 58.72
CA ASN A 26 5.32 3.76 59.39
C ASN A 26 6.35 4.35 58.41
N GLU A 27 7.59 4.59 58.85
CA GLU A 27 8.66 5.21 58.05
C GLU A 27 8.98 4.44 56.75
N ASN A 28 8.70 3.13 56.73
CA ASN A 28 9.02 2.24 55.63
C ASN A 28 7.77 1.69 54.92
N LEU A 29 6.56 2.19 55.21
CA LEU A 29 5.32 1.65 54.66
C LEU A 29 4.24 2.73 54.55
N SER A 30 3.82 2.96 53.30
CA SER A 30 2.71 3.86 52.96
C SER A 30 1.76 3.18 51.98
N ALA A 31 0.45 3.40 52.15
CA ALA A 31 -0.54 3.09 51.13
C ALA A 31 -0.78 4.30 50.24
N VAL A 32 -0.68 4.11 48.93
CA VAL A 32 -0.98 5.12 47.92
C VAL A 32 -2.30 4.79 47.24
N SER A 33 -3.23 5.75 47.23
CA SER A 33 -4.51 5.63 46.54
C SER A 33 -4.44 6.37 45.20
N LEU A 34 -4.68 5.64 44.11
CA LEU A 34 -4.77 6.17 42.76
C LEU A 34 -6.21 6.09 42.26
N ASP A 35 -6.60 7.05 41.43
CA ASP A 35 -7.82 7.02 40.66
C ASP A 35 -7.75 5.97 39.55
N LYS A 36 -8.90 5.35 39.28
CA LYS A 36 -9.02 4.48 38.11
C LYS A 36 -8.93 5.37 36.87
N LYS A 37 -7.89 5.15 36.06
CA LYS A 37 -7.76 5.78 34.75
C LYS A 37 -8.85 5.23 33.83
N ILE A 38 -9.94 5.98 33.67
CA ILE A 38 -10.96 5.69 32.67
C ILE A 38 -10.50 6.38 31.38
N ILE A 39 -10.22 5.59 30.34
CA ILE A 39 -9.89 6.11 29.02
C ILE A 39 -11.12 5.85 28.15
N ASP A 40 -11.78 6.92 27.72
CA ASP A 40 -12.77 6.83 26.66
C ASP A 40 -12.05 6.74 25.31
N PHE A 41 -12.18 5.59 24.65
CA PHE A 41 -11.48 5.29 23.42
C PHE A 41 -12.44 5.37 22.23
N CYS A 42 -12.91 6.59 21.95
CA CYS A 42 -13.73 6.94 20.78
C CYS A 42 -12.89 6.97 19.49
N LYS A 43 -12.33 5.82 19.09
CA LYS A 43 -11.64 5.65 17.80
C LYS A 43 -12.42 4.67 16.92
N PRO A 44 -12.71 5.02 15.66
CA PRO A 44 -13.50 4.18 14.75
C PRO A 44 -12.64 3.03 14.15
N ILE A 45 -12.00 2.22 14.99
CA ILE A 45 -11.09 1.15 14.56
C ILE A 45 -11.81 0.13 13.67
N TYR A 46 -12.99 -0.31 14.09
CA TYR A 46 -13.79 -1.29 13.34
C TYR A 46 -14.22 -0.77 11.98
N ILE A 47 -14.57 0.52 11.88
CA ILE A 47 -14.91 1.14 10.60
C ILE A 47 -13.70 1.14 9.67
N GLY A 48 -12.53 1.52 10.18
CA GLY A 48 -11.28 1.49 9.39
C GLY A 48 -10.93 0.09 8.90
N PHE A 49 -11.12 -0.93 9.74
CA PHE A 49 -10.93 -2.33 9.37
C PHE A 49 -11.90 -2.77 8.26
N SER A 50 -13.20 -2.49 8.42
CA SER A 50 -14.21 -2.84 7.42
C SER A 50 -13.97 -2.17 6.07
N VAL A 51 -13.59 -0.89 6.07
CA VAL A 51 -13.27 -0.17 4.82
C VAL A 51 -12.06 -0.81 4.13
N LEU A 52 -11.01 -1.14 4.88
CA LEU A 52 -9.82 -1.79 4.32
C LEU A 52 -10.15 -3.14 3.68
N ASP A 53 -10.97 -3.96 4.33
CA ASP A 53 -11.35 -5.27 3.80
C ASP A 53 -12.27 -5.17 2.58
N ILE A 54 -13.17 -4.18 2.54
CA ILE A 54 -13.95 -3.86 1.34
C ILE A 54 -13.03 -3.45 0.20
N SER A 55 -12.05 -2.58 0.44
CA SER A 55 -11.08 -2.16 -0.57
C SER A 55 -10.27 -3.33 -1.13
N LYS A 56 -9.79 -4.24 -0.28
CA LYS A 56 -9.08 -5.46 -0.75
C LYS A 56 -10.00 -6.36 -1.58
N THR A 57 -11.25 -6.53 -1.16
CA THR A 57 -12.23 -7.36 -1.87
C THR A 57 -12.46 -6.83 -3.28
N LEU A 58 -12.57 -5.51 -3.43
CA LEU A 58 -12.67 -4.87 -4.75
C LEU A 58 -11.43 -5.13 -5.63
N MET A 59 -10.23 -4.97 -5.07
CA MET A 59 -8.97 -5.24 -5.78
C MET A 59 -8.88 -6.70 -6.25
N TYR A 60 -9.25 -7.65 -5.38
CA TYR A 60 -9.25 -9.08 -5.72
C TYR A 60 -10.32 -9.45 -6.73
N ASP A 61 -11.52 -8.87 -6.62
CA ASP A 61 -12.59 -9.09 -7.59
C ASP A 61 -12.14 -8.62 -8.99
N TYR A 62 -11.53 -7.43 -9.07
CA TYR A 62 -10.99 -6.93 -10.34
C TYR A 62 -9.89 -7.84 -10.90
N HIS A 63 -8.92 -8.24 -10.08
CA HIS A 63 -7.84 -9.10 -10.55
C HIS A 63 -8.34 -10.48 -10.99
N TYR A 64 -9.06 -11.19 -10.12
CA TYR A 64 -9.41 -12.58 -10.34
C TYR A 64 -10.62 -12.77 -11.23
N ASN A 65 -11.65 -11.92 -11.10
CA ASN A 65 -12.93 -12.12 -11.77
C ASN A 65 -13.08 -11.32 -13.07
N VAL A 66 -12.23 -10.32 -13.31
CA VAL A 66 -12.27 -9.47 -14.50
C VAL A 66 -11.01 -9.72 -15.35
N MET A 67 -9.84 -9.31 -14.86
CA MET A 67 -8.59 -9.37 -15.63
C MET A 67 -8.12 -10.81 -15.90
N ARG A 68 -8.01 -11.64 -14.86
CA ARG A 68 -7.53 -13.02 -14.99
C ARG A 68 -8.52 -13.90 -15.76
N ARG A 69 -9.84 -13.67 -15.63
CA ARG A 69 -10.84 -14.42 -16.42
C ARG A 69 -10.79 -14.08 -17.90
N HIS A 70 -10.47 -12.84 -18.26
CA HIS A 70 -10.40 -12.44 -19.66
C HIS A 70 -9.12 -12.95 -20.32
N TYR A 71 -7.96 -12.70 -19.71
CA TYR A 71 -6.66 -13.01 -20.30
C TYR A 71 -6.13 -14.42 -19.98
N ASN A 72 -6.70 -15.12 -18.99
CA ASN A 72 -6.27 -16.45 -18.54
C ASN A 72 -4.76 -16.48 -18.22
N ASP A 73 -3.99 -17.24 -19.00
CA ASP A 73 -2.54 -17.38 -18.83
C ASP A 73 -1.73 -16.27 -19.51
N ASN A 74 -2.38 -15.42 -20.31
CA ASN A 74 -1.73 -14.30 -21.02
C ASN A 74 -1.49 -13.08 -20.13
N ILE A 75 -1.87 -13.13 -18.84
CA ILE A 75 -1.67 -12.05 -17.88
C ILE A 75 -0.80 -12.49 -16.71
N SER A 76 0.14 -11.64 -16.32
CA SER A 76 0.94 -11.80 -15.12
C SER A 76 0.87 -10.55 -14.26
N LEU A 77 0.51 -10.71 -12.98
CA LEU A 77 0.55 -9.62 -12.00
C LEU A 77 2.00 -9.41 -11.55
N MET A 78 2.61 -8.30 -11.94
CA MET A 78 4.02 -7.99 -11.67
C MET A 78 4.23 -7.29 -10.34
N TYR A 79 3.30 -6.42 -9.96
CA TYR A 79 3.42 -5.63 -8.75
C TYR A 79 2.06 -5.14 -8.25
N THR A 80 1.95 -4.92 -6.94
CA THR A 80 0.77 -4.30 -6.31
C THR A 80 1.18 -3.44 -5.11
N ASP A 81 0.53 -2.28 -4.94
CA ASP A 81 0.61 -1.46 -3.73
C ASP A 81 -0.72 -0.78 -3.44
N THR A 82 -1.33 -1.11 -2.31
CA THR A 82 -2.57 -0.53 -1.74
C THR A 82 -3.78 -0.52 -2.70
N ASP A 83 -3.76 0.33 -3.71
CA ASP A 83 -4.79 0.62 -4.71
C ASP A 83 -4.30 0.50 -6.16
N SER A 84 -3.05 0.08 -6.38
CA SER A 84 -2.43 -0.06 -7.71
C SER A 84 -2.09 -1.51 -8.05
N LEU A 85 -2.21 -1.83 -9.35
CA LEU A 85 -1.88 -3.12 -9.96
C LEU A 85 -1.05 -2.86 -11.21
N VAL A 86 0.09 -3.54 -11.34
CA VAL A 86 0.91 -3.52 -12.54
C VAL A 86 0.83 -4.87 -13.21
N TYR A 87 0.29 -4.89 -14.42
CA TYR A 87 0.13 -6.10 -15.21
C TYR A 87 1.13 -6.16 -16.35
N PHE A 88 1.60 -7.37 -16.62
CA PHE A 88 2.20 -7.73 -17.89
C PHE A 88 1.19 -8.56 -18.67
N ILE A 89 0.63 -7.99 -19.74
CA ILE A 89 -0.44 -8.58 -20.55
C ILE A 89 0.12 -8.85 -21.93
N HIS A 90 -0.03 -10.09 -22.42
CA HIS A 90 0.28 -10.46 -23.79
C HIS A 90 -0.96 -10.23 -24.65
N THR A 91 -1.05 -9.05 -25.25
CA THR A 91 -2.11 -8.66 -26.19
C THR A 91 -1.53 -7.73 -27.26
N ASP A 92 -2.18 -7.67 -28.42
CA ASP A 92 -1.80 -6.75 -29.49
C ASP A 92 -2.15 -5.30 -29.13
N ASP A 93 -3.30 -5.08 -28.48
CA ASP A 93 -3.80 -3.76 -28.11
C ASP A 93 -4.80 -3.86 -26.95
N PHE A 94 -4.38 -3.41 -25.77
CA PHE A 94 -5.19 -3.42 -24.55
C PHE A 94 -6.48 -2.59 -24.69
N TYR A 95 -6.45 -1.48 -25.42
CA TYR A 95 -7.63 -0.63 -25.55
C TYR A 95 -8.66 -1.22 -26.51
N LYS A 96 -8.23 -1.99 -27.52
CA LYS A 96 -9.16 -2.78 -28.33
C LYS A 96 -9.84 -3.88 -27.52
N ASP A 97 -9.11 -4.52 -26.61
CA ASP A 97 -9.70 -5.52 -25.71
C ASP A 97 -10.76 -4.88 -24.80
N LEU A 98 -10.49 -3.67 -24.30
CA LEU A 98 -11.45 -2.88 -23.53
C LEU A 98 -12.71 -2.55 -24.34
N GLU A 99 -12.54 -2.06 -25.58
CA GLU A 99 -13.66 -1.74 -26.47
C GLU A 99 -14.51 -2.99 -26.79
N CYS A 100 -13.85 -4.13 -27.02
CA CYS A 100 -14.52 -5.38 -27.41
C CYS A 100 -15.16 -6.13 -26.23
N ASN A 101 -14.77 -5.83 -24.99
CA ASN A 101 -15.29 -6.51 -23.80
C ASN A 101 -15.90 -5.52 -22.78
N PRO A 102 -17.24 -5.39 -22.76
CA PRO A 102 -17.94 -4.53 -21.81
C PRO A 102 -17.58 -4.81 -20.34
N ASN A 103 -17.31 -6.07 -19.98
CA ASN A 103 -16.96 -6.40 -18.59
C ASN A 103 -15.63 -5.80 -18.14
N LEU A 104 -14.67 -5.60 -19.06
CA LEU A 104 -13.43 -4.90 -18.75
C LEU A 104 -13.69 -3.39 -18.68
N LEU A 105 -14.36 -2.85 -19.71
CA LEU A 105 -14.62 -1.42 -19.82
C LEU A 105 -15.40 -0.90 -18.62
N ASP A 106 -16.45 -1.61 -18.17
CA ASP A 106 -17.30 -1.22 -17.03
C ASP A 106 -16.57 -1.12 -15.68
N ARG A 107 -15.36 -1.66 -15.59
CA ARG A 107 -14.51 -1.56 -14.39
C ARG A 107 -13.43 -0.48 -14.49
N MET A 108 -13.33 0.20 -15.63
CA MET A 108 -12.31 1.21 -15.90
C MET A 108 -12.87 2.63 -15.90
N ASP A 109 -12.11 3.56 -15.34
CA ASP A 109 -12.26 5.00 -15.55
C ASP A 109 -11.34 5.40 -16.71
N THR A 110 -11.95 5.60 -17.88
CA THR A 110 -11.28 5.98 -19.13
C THR A 110 -11.37 7.47 -19.43
N SER A 111 -11.80 8.28 -18.45
CA SER A 111 -11.99 9.73 -18.62
C SER A 111 -10.69 10.52 -18.77
N ASN A 112 -9.53 9.90 -18.53
CA ASN A 112 -8.21 10.48 -18.72
C ASN A 112 -7.64 10.28 -20.13
N LEU A 113 -8.30 9.46 -20.96
CA LEU A 113 -7.90 9.28 -22.35
C LEU A 113 -8.23 10.52 -23.21
N PRO A 114 -7.57 10.70 -24.37
CA PRO A 114 -7.93 11.75 -25.32
C PRO A 114 -9.38 11.63 -25.78
N HIS A 115 -10.03 12.75 -26.09
CA HIS A 115 -11.43 12.78 -26.55
C HIS A 115 -11.68 11.99 -27.84
N ASP A 116 -10.65 11.85 -28.69
CA ASP A 116 -10.72 11.10 -29.95
C ASP A 116 -10.54 9.58 -29.75
N HIS A 117 -10.26 9.12 -28.52
CA HIS A 117 -10.01 7.72 -28.23
C HIS A 117 -11.32 6.91 -28.14
N PRO A 118 -11.42 5.73 -28.77
CA PRO A 118 -12.67 4.95 -28.83
C PRO A 118 -13.24 4.54 -27.46
N CYS A 119 -12.36 4.32 -26.47
CA CYS A 119 -12.76 4.01 -25.09
C CYS A 119 -13.08 5.22 -24.21
N PHE A 120 -13.05 6.46 -24.72
CA PHE A 120 -13.23 7.66 -23.88
C PHE A 120 -14.66 7.77 -23.34
N ILE A 121 -14.81 7.83 -22.01
CA ILE A 121 -16.10 8.01 -21.32
C ILE A 121 -15.94 9.05 -20.21
N ALA A 122 -16.56 10.21 -20.38
CA ALA A 122 -16.39 11.35 -19.47
C ALA A 122 -17.12 11.16 -18.12
N GLU A 123 -18.24 10.45 -18.12
CA GLU A 123 -19.11 10.28 -16.95
C GLU A 123 -18.46 9.47 -15.82
N ARG A 124 -17.42 8.70 -16.13
CA ARG A 124 -16.73 7.78 -15.20
C ARG A 124 -15.64 8.43 -14.37
N LYS A 125 -15.37 9.72 -14.62
CA LYS A 125 -14.29 10.47 -13.99
C LYS A 125 -14.36 10.44 -12.47
N LYS A 126 -13.35 9.81 -11.85
CA LYS A 126 -13.18 9.71 -10.39
C LYS A 126 -14.37 9.04 -9.68
N VAL A 127 -15.09 8.16 -10.37
CA VAL A 127 -16.13 7.35 -9.74
C VAL A 127 -15.46 6.32 -8.82
N PRO A 128 -15.82 6.24 -7.52
CA PRO A 128 -15.23 5.28 -6.61
C PRO A 128 -15.44 3.84 -7.08
N GLY A 129 -14.36 3.06 -7.07
CA GLY A 129 -14.38 1.64 -7.42
C GLY A 129 -14.04 1.32 -8.87
N LEU A 130 -13.89 2.34 -9.72
CA LEU A 130 -13.33 2.19 -11.07
C LEU A 130 -11.80 2.33 -11.04
N PHE A 131 -11.15 1.61 -11.95
CA PHE A 131 -9.70 1.62 -12.11
C PHE A 131 -9.30 2.60 -13.22
N SER A 132 -8.50 3.60 -12.90
CA SER A 132 -7.92 4.49 -13.89
C SER A 132 -6.58 3.95 -14.38
N ASP A 133 -6.29 4.12 -15.67
CA ASP A 133 -4.97 3.88 -16.21
C ASP A 133 -4.01 5.02 -15.83
N GLU A 134 -2.95 4.76 -15.05
CA GLU A 134 -1.99 5.78 -14.62
C GLU A 134 -1.04 6.26 -15.74
N THR A 135 -0.96 5.56 -16.87
CA THR A 135 -0.04 5.94 -17.96
C THR A 135 -0.68 6.88 -18.97
N ASP A 136 -1.98 7.20 -18.82
CA ASP A 136 -2.76 8.05 -19.72
C ASP A 136 -2.67 7.59 -21.19
N GLY A 137 -2.80 6.29 -21.47
CA GLY A 137 -2.68 5.78 -22.84
C GLY A 137 -1.26 5.42 -23.28
N ARG A 138 -0.24 5.79 -22.50
CA ARG A 138 1.16 5.63 -22.91
C ARG A 138 1.69 4.24 -22.59
N ILE A 139 2.52 3.73 -23.47
CA ILE A 139 3.08 2.38 -23.35
C ILE A 139 4.23 2.38 -22.35
N MET A 140 4.10 1.53 -21.33
CA MET A 140 5.19 1.18 -20.41
C MET A 140 6.07 0.11 -21.08
N SER A 141 7.30 0.46 -21.45
CA SER A 141 8.18 -0.46 -22.19
C SER A 141 8.99 -1.38 -21.29
N GLU A 142 9.36 -0.90 -20.10
CA GLU A 142 10.19 -1.63 -19.15
C GLU A 142 9.68 -1.40 -17.73
N PHE A 143 9.71 -2.45 -16.91
CA PHE A 143 9.34 -2.41 -15.50
C PHE A 143 10.32 -3.22 -14.66
N CYS A 144 10.78 -2.66 -13.53
CA CYS A 144 11.68 -3.31 -12.59
C CYS A 144 11.26 -2.98 -11.16
N ALA A 145 10.90 -4.00 -10.37
CA ALA A 145 10.56 -3.85 -8.96
C ALA A 145 11.61 -4.55 -8.09
N LEU A 146 12.19 -3.81 -7.13
CA LEU A 146 13.18 -4.35 -6.20
C LEU A 146 12.53 -4.79 -4.88
N ARG A 147 11.60 -3.98 -4.37
CA ARG A 147 10.83 -4.27 -3.16
C ARG A 147 9.54 -3.46 -3.12
N ALA A 148 8.68 -3.74 -2.14
CA ALA A 148 7.54 -2.89 -1.84
C ALA A 148 7.95 -1.41 -1.74
N LYS A 149 7.26 -0.57 -2.51
CA LYS A 149 7.43 0.89 -2.61
C LYS A 149 8.80 1.33 -3.16
N SER A 150 9.51 0.42 -3.85
CA SER A 150 10.77 0.68 -4.53
C SER A 150 10.81 -0.02 -5.90
N TYR A 151 10.46 0.72 -6.94
CA TYR A 151 10.36 0.22 -8.31
C TYR A 151 10.65 1.34 -9.32
N ALA A 152 11.03 0.95 -10.52
CA ALA A 152 11.30 1.84 -11.64
C ALA A 152 10.65 1.30 -12.91
N TYR A 153 10.23 2.19 -13.80
CA TYR A 153 9.61 1.84 -15.07
C TYR A 153 9.85 2.93 -16.10
N LYS A 154 9.79 2.57 -17.38
CA LYS A 154 9.94 3.50 -18.50
C LYS A 154 8.62 3.67 -19.24
N ILE A 155 8.26 4.93 -19.49
CA ILE A 155 7.12 5.30 -20.33
C ILE A 155 7.66 6.18 -21.45
N GLU A 156 7.49 5.77 -22.70
CA GLU A 156 7.96 6.55 -23.88
C GLU A 156 9.44 6.98 -23.82
N GLY A 157 10.28 6.21 -23.13
CA GLY A 157 11.71 6.51 -22.95
C GLY A 157 12.04 7.34 -21.71
N ASP A 158 11.04 7.86 -20.99
CA ASP A 158 11.25 8.56 -19.72
C ASP A 158 11.30 7.60 -18.53
N ASP A 159 12.36 7.71 -17.74
CA ASP A 159 12.51 6.98 -16.47
C ASP A 159 11.56 7.54 -15.40
N LYS A 160 10.72 6.67 -14.83
CA LYS A 160 9.91 6.93 -13.64
C LYS A 160 10.39 6.03 -12.51
N ILE A 161 10.85 6.65 -11.43
CA ILE A 161 11.40 5.94 -10.28
C ILE A 161 10.58 6.28 -9.03
N LYS A 162 10.17 5.25 -8.32
CA LYS A 162 9.48 5.33 -7.03
C LYS A 162 10.34 4.65 -6.00
N ALA A 163 10.85 5.41 -5.03
CA ALA A 163 11.69 4.87 -3.96
C ALA A 163 11.32 5.50 -2.61
N LYS A 164 10.42 4.83 -1.88
CA LYS A 164 9.94 5.34 -0.59
C LYS A 164 11.07 5.34 0.45
N GLY A 165 11.20 6.47 1.15
CA GLY A 165 12.25 6.70 2.14
C GLY A 165 13.50 7.38 1.59
N ILE A 166 13.61 7.54 0.26
CA ILE A 166 14.70 8.28 -0.38
C ILE A 166 14.22 9.71 -0.67
N ARG A 167 15.11 10.69 -0.51
CA ARG A 167 14.82 12.10 -0.81
C ARG A 167 14.54 12.28 -2.30
N ALA A 168 13.49 13.02 -2.64
CA ALA A 168 13.06 13.23 -4.03
C ALA A 168 14.16 13.77 -4.95
N HIS A 169 15.00 14.70 -4.46
CA HIS A 169 16.16 15.21 -5.21
C HIS A 169 17.16 14.10 -5.57
N VAL A 170 17.39 13.15 -4.67
CA VAL A 170 18.29 12.02 -4.92
C VAL A 170 17.71 11.11 -5.97
N VAL A 171 16.41 10.80 -5.88
CA VAL A 171 15.71 9.99 -6.87
C VAL A 171 15.79 10.65 -8.26
N LYS A 172 15.55 11.96 -8.35
CA LYS A 172 15.52 12.68 -9.62
C LYS A 172 16.90 12.81 -10.29
N ASN A 173 17.95 13.05 -9.50
CA ASN A 173 19.25 13.45 -10.04
C ASN A 173 20.33 12.37 -9.98
N HIS A 174 20.13 11.31 -9.18
CA HIS A 174 21.16 10.29 -8.94
C HIS A 174 20.68 8.85 -9.14
N MET A 175 19.39 8.64 -9.41
CA MET A 175 18.86 7.31 -9.69
C MET A 175 18.42 7.23 -11.15
N THR A 176 18.70 6.10 -11.77
CA THR A 176 18.26 5.76 -13.12
C THR A 176 17.56 4.41 -13.10
N PHE A 177 16.82 4.11 -14.16
CA PHE A 177 16.27 2.77 -14.35
C PHE A 177 17.39 1.71 -14.38
N GLU A 178 18.51 2.00 -15.03
CA GLU A 178 19.64 1.06 -15.15
C GLU A 178 20.26 0.73 -13.78
N HIS A 179 20.32 1.68 -12.84
CA HIS A 179 20.75 1.36 -11.47
C HIS A 179 19.85 0.29 -10.82
N HIS A 180 18.52 0.32 -11.05
CA HIS A 180 17.62 -0.70 -10.51
C HIS A 180 17.85 -2.05 -11.18
N ARG A 181 18.03 -2.05 -12.50
CA ARG A 181 18.32 -3.26 -13.27
C ARG A 181 19.64 -3.90 -12.83
N GLN A 182 20.68 -3.10 -12.62
CA GLN A 182 21.97 -3.56 -12.09
C GLN A 182 21.84 -4.12 -10.68
N CYS A 183 21.03 -3.54 -9.80
CA CYS A 183 20.78 -4.12 -8.48
C CYS A 183 20.12 -5.51 -8.56
N LEU A 184 19.32 -5.78 -9.60
CA LEU A 184 18.61 -7.05 -9.74
C LEU A 184 19.45 -8.13 -10.47
N PHE A 185 20.26 -7.73 -11.45
CA PHE A 185 20.96 -8.65 -12.36
C PHE A 185 22.48 -8.50 -12.38
N GLY A 186 23.03 -7.47 -11.74
CA GLY A 186 24.45 -7.12 -11.84
C GLY A 186 25.38 -7.96 -10.95
N ASP A 187 24.82 -8.73 -10.02
CA ASP A 187 25.59 -9.57 -9.11
C ASP A 187 25.32 -11.05 -9.40
N ASN A 188 26.31 -11.76 -9.96
CA ASN A 188 26.21 -13.17 -10.33
C ASN A 188 26.26 -14.10 -9.10
N ASP A 189 26.63 -13.59 -7.93
CA ASP A 189 26.77 -14.36 -6.69
C ASP A 189 25.51 -14.28 -5.79
N LEU A 190 24.50 -13.48 -6.16
CA LEU A 190 23.22 -13.45 -5.45
C LEU A 190 22.33 -14.60 -5.92
N ASN A 191 21.83 -15.40 -4.97
CA ASN A 191 20.75 -16.35 -5.23
C ASN A 191 19.48 -15.58 -5.63
N VAL A 192 19.31 -15.33 -6.93
CA VAL A 192 18.14 -14.67 -7.49
C VAL A 192 16.95 -15.63 -7.36
N TYR A 193 16.11 -15.42 -6.35
CA TYR A 193 14.83 -16.10 -6.26
C TYR A 193 13.91 -15.56 -7.35
N ARG A 194 13.91 -16.22 -8.51
CA ARG A 194 13.04 -15.89 -9.66
C ARG A 194 11.59 -16.34 -9.49
N GLN A 195 11.26 -16.97 -8.37
CA GLN A 195 9.90 -17.42 -8.05
C GLN A 195 9.37 -16.64 -6.86
N ASN A 196 8.15 -16.11 -7.02
CA ASN A 196 7.36 -15.60 -5.91
C ASN A 196 7.04 -16.76 -4.97
N ASN A 197 7.74 -16.84 -3.84
CA ASN A 197 7.30 -17.67 -2.73
C ASN A 197 6.11 -16.98 -2.07
N SER A 198 4.91 -17.26 -2.59
CA SER A 198 3.67 -16.98 -1.87
C SER A 198 3.66 -17.87 -0.62
N TYR A 199 3.93 -17.29 0.54
CA TYR A 199 3.62 -17.93 1.81
C TYR A 199 2.09 -17.98 1.93
N ASN A 200 1.50 -19.08 1.50
CA ASN A 200 0.14 -19.41 1.91
C ASN A 200 0.21 -19.66 3.42
N THR A 201 -0.40 -18.78 4.20
CA THR A 201 -0.68 -18.99 5.62
C THR A 201 -2.10 -19.51 5.75
#